data_AF-A0A1Y3BJ10-F1
#
_entry.id   AF-A0A1Y3BJ10-F1
#
_cell.length_a   1.000
_cell.length_b   1.000
_cell.length_c   1.000
_cell.angle_alpha   90.00
_cell.angle_beta   90.00
_cell.angle_gamma   90.00
#
_symmetry.space_group_name_H-M   'P 1'
#
loop_
_entity.id
_entity.type
_entity.pdbx_description
1 polymer ?
#
loop_
_entity_poly.entity_id
_entity_poly.type
_entity_poly.pdbx_seq_one_letter_code
_entity_poly.pdbx_strand_id
1 'polypeptide(L)' 'MTKGVWGPYRDAIIPGYYLREAGQSASGALVEHIIRQQKSSDGKDFKEIIKKLNQELRARNFIHQSSL' A
#
# COMPACT_ATOMS: atom_id res chain seq x y z
N MET A 1 22.63 2.26 -17.55
CA MET A 1 21.24 1.82 -17.30
C MET A 1 21.17 1.22 -15.92
N THR A 2 20.14 1.56 -15.13
CA THR A 2 19.96 1.03 -13.78
C THR A 2 19.17 -0.27 -13.86
N LYS A 3 19.70 -1.37 -13.32
CA LYS A 3 19.05 -2.68 -13.39
C LYS A 3 17.72 -2.66 -12.62
N GLY A 4 16.66 -3.21 -13.23
CA GLY A 4 15.34 -3.32 -12.60
C GLY A 4 14.49 -2.04 -12.62
N VAL A 5 14.92 -1.01 -13.36
CA VAL A 5 14.23 0.27 -13.50
C VAL A 5 13.96 0.51 -14.98
N TRP A 6 12.72 0.84 -15.34
CA TRP A 6 12.33 1.16 -16.71
C TRP A 6 12.72 2.60 -17.10
N GLY A 7 12.94 2.84 -18.40
CA GLY A 7 13.37 4.13 -18.95
C GLY A 7 14.89 4.25 -19.18
N PRO A 8 15.42 5.46 -19.43
CA PRO A 8 14.77 6.76 -19.23
C PRO A 8 13.82 7.17 -20.37
N TYR A 9 12.63 7.67 -20.02
CA TYR A 9 11.64 8.21 -20.97
C TYR A 9 11.60 9.74 -20.91
N ARG A 10 11.83 10.42 -22.03
CA ARG A 10 11.85 11.89 -22.07
C ARG A 10 10.44 12.47 -22.13
N ASP A 11 10.18 13.52 -21.36
CA ASP A 11 8.95 14.30 -21.34
C ASP A 11 7.68 13.47 -21.05
N ALA A 12 7.83 12.30 -20.41
CA ALA A 12 6.76 11.31 -20.22
C ALA A 12 5.70 11.72 -19.18
N ILE A 13 6.07 12.53 -18.18
CA ILE A 13 5.15 13.07 -17.17
C ILE A 13 5.34 14.58 -17.05
N ILE A 14 6.58 15.05 -16.95
CA ILE A 14 6.91 16.48 -16.83
C ILE A 14 7.78 16.87 -18.03
N PRO A 15 7.40 17.91 -18.81
CA PRO A 15 8.22 18.42 -19.91
C PRO A 15 9.58 18.92 -19.43
N GLY A 16 10.63 18.66 -20.21
CA GLY A 16 12.02 18.97 -19.89
C GLY A 16 12.75 17.89 -19.09
N TYR A 17 12.06 16.86 -18.59
CA TYR A 17 12.63 15.86 -17.67
C TYR A 17 12.56 14.43 -18.23
N TYR A 18 13.45 13.58 -17.72
CA TYR A 18 13.43 12.15 -17.97
C TYR A 18 12.81 11.38 -16.81
N LEU A 19 11.85 10.50 -17.10
CA LEU A 19 11.27 9.57 -16.15
C LEU A 19 12.08 8.27 -16.10
N ARG A 20 12.35 7.79 -14.88
CA ARG A 20 12.79 6.43 -14.59
C ARG A 20 11.80 5.82 -13.62
N GLU A 21 11.21 4.70 -13.99
CA GLU A 21 10.12 4.08 -13.23
C GLU A 21 10.58 2.78 -12.58
N ALA A 22 10.41 2.69 -11.27
CA ALA A 22 10.56 1.46 -10.52
C ALA A 22 9.18 1.00 -10.04
N GLY A 23 8.96 -0.31 -10.01
CA GLY A 23 7.68 -0.89 -9.65
C GLY A 23 7.81 -2.04 -8.66
N GLN A 24 6.76 -2.24 -7.87
CA GLN A 24 6.55 -3.47 -7.10
C GLN A 24 5.28 -4.16 -7.62
N SER A 25 5.38 -5.42 -8.02
CA SER A 25 4.28 -6.13 -8.70
C SER A 25 3.15 -6.60 -7.79
N ALA A 26 3.40 -6.70 -6.47
CA ALA A 26 2.45 -7.32 -5.55
C ALA A 26 2.47 -6.70 -4.14
N SER A 27 2.48 -5.37 -3.99
CA SER A 27 2.55 -4.77 -2.64
C SER A 27 1.29 -5.06 -1.82
N GLY A 28 0.11 -4.64 -2.29
CA GLY A 28 -1.16 -4.87 -1.57
C GLY A 28 -1.58 -6.34 -1.58
N ALA A 29 -1.40 -7.02 -2.72
CA ALA A 29 -1.73 -8.43 -2.89
C ALA A 29 -0.89 -9.34 -1.96
N LEU A 30 0.39 -9.03 -1.73
CA LEU A 30 1.23 -9.77 -0.79
C LEU A 30 0.74 -9.59 0.65
N VAL A 31 0.39 -8.37 1.05
CA VAL A 31 -0.15 -8.12 2.40
C VAL A 31 -1.44 -8.90 2.62
N GLU A 32 -2.36 -8.87 1.65
CA GLU A 32 -3.58 -9.67 1.72
C GLU A 32 -3.27 -11.17 1.82
N HIS A 33 -2.35 -11.68 1.00
CA HIS A 33 -1.96 -13.08 1.00
C HIS A 33 -1.42 -13.54 2.35
N ILE A 34 -0.51 -12.78 2.96
CA ILE A 34 0.07 -13.08 4.28
C ILE A 34 -1.03 -13.10 5.35
N ILE A 35 -1.93 -12.11 5.36
CA ILE A 35 -3.02 -12.04 6.34
C ILE A 35 -3.94 -13.25 6.22
N ARG A 36 -4.24 -13.71 4.99
CA ARG A 36 -5.05 -14.91 4.74
C ARG A 36 -4.34 -16.18 5.22
N GLN A 37 -3.03 -16.30 4.96
CA GLN A 37 -2.24 -17.46 5.43
C GLN A 37 -2.22 -17.55 6.96
N GLN A 38 -2.03 -16.42 7.66
CA GLN A 38 -1.98 -16.39 9.12
C GLN A 38 -3.34 -16.66 9.80
N LYS A 39 -4.46 -16.42 9.11
CA LYS A 39 -5.82 -16.51 9.67
C LYS A 39 -6.64 -17.73 9.23
N SER A 40 -6.01 -18.73 8.61
CA SER A 40 -6.70 -19.98 8.23
C SER A 40 -7.36 -20.75 9.39
N SER A 41 -7.20 -20.31 10.64
CA SER A 41 -7.83 -20.94 11.82
C SER A 41 -9.10 -20.25 12.35
N ASP A 42 -9.44 -19.01 11.96
CA ASP A 42 -10.54 -18.23 12.60
C ASP A 42 -11.68 -17.85 11.64
N GLY A 43 -11.60 -18.20 10.35
CA GLY A 43 -12.72 -18.09 9.40
C GLY A 43 -13.25 -16.68 9.08
N LYS A 44 -12.65 -15.62 9.64
CA LYS A 44 -13.11 -14.22 9.44
C LYS A 44 -12.73 -13.68 8.08
N ASP A 45 -13.67 -13.01 7.42
CA ASP A 45 -13.45 -12.42 6.10
C ASP A 45 -12.43 -11.26 6.17
N PHE A 46 -11.57 -11.18 5.14
CA PHE A 46 -10.51 -10.18 5.05
C PHE A 46 -11.08 -8.75 5.07
N LYS A 47 -12.25 -8.54 4.44
CA LYS A 47 -12.90 -7.23 4.39
C LYS A 47 -13.32 -6.74 5.78
N GLU A 48 -13.76 -7.63 6.66
CA GLU A 48 -14.16 -7.26 8.03
C GLU A 48 -12.97 -6.80 8.86
N ILE A 49 -11.83 -7.47 8.70
CA ILE A 49 -10.57 -7.10 9.36
C ILE A 49 -10.13 -5.71 8.92
N ILE A 50 -10.12 -5.44 7.62
CA ILE A 50 -9.77 -4.12 7.08
C ILE A 50 -10.74 -3.05 7.56
N LYS A 51 -12.04 -3.34 7.58
CA LYS A 51 -13.06 -2.41 8.08
C LYS A 51 -12.83 -2.06 9.55
N LYS A 52 -12.60 -3.06 10.41
CA LYS A 52 -12.33 -2.86 11.83
C LYS A 52 -11.03 -2.06 12.07
N LEU A 53 -9.95 -2.42 11.39
CA LEU A 53 -8.68 -1.69 11.49
C LEU A 53 -8.81 -0.23 11.05
N ASN A 54 -9.52 0.03 9.94
CA ASN A 54 -9.75 1.40 9.48
C ASN A 54 -10.59 2.22 10.47
N GLN A 55 -11.57 1.59 11.15
CA GLN A 55 -12.34 2.24 12.20
C GLN A 55 -11.45 2.57 13.42
N GLU A 56 -10.62 1.63 13.87
CA GLU A 56 -9.69 1.84 14.98
C GLU A 56 -8.65 2.93 14.67
N LEU A 57 -8.07 2.93 13.47
CA LEU A 57 -7.12 3.95 13.04
C LEU A 57 -7.74 5.34 13.02
N ARG A 58 -8.97 5.46 12.51
CA ARG A 58 -9.72 6.73 12.54
C ARG A 58 -9.98 7.21 13.96
N ALA A 59 -10.38 6.30 14.86
CA ALA A 59 -10.59 6.63 16.26
C ALA A 59 -9.30 7.08 16.97
N ARG A 60 -8.16 6.43 16.69
CA ARG A 60 -6.85 6.80 17.25
C ARG A 60 -6.35 8.15 16.74
N ASN A 61 -6.48 8.41 15.44
CA ASN A 61 -6.07 9.68 14.84
C ASN A 61 -6.93 10.85 15.35
N PHE A 62 -8.21 10.60 15.63
CA PHE A 62 -9.10 11.59 16.24
C PHE A 62 -8.66 11.97 17.66
N ILE A 63 -8.29 10.98 18.48
CA ILE A 63 -7.77 11.23 19.84
C ILE A 63 -6.44 12.02 19.77
N HIS A 64 -5.56 11.70 18.82
CA HIS A 64 -4.25 12.35 18.71
C HIS A 64 -4.34 13.81 18.24
N GLN A 65 -5.33 14.17 17.41
CA GLN A 65 -5.56 15.56 16.99
C GLN A 65 -6.32 16.40 18.03
N SER A 66 -7.07 15.78 18.93
CA SER A 66 -7.79 16.48 20.01
C SER A 66 -6.91 16.78 21.24
N SER A 67 -5.71 16.20 21.32
CA SER A 67 -4.73 16.43 22.38
C SER A 67 -3.65 17.48 22.04
N LEU A 68 -3.84 18.21 20.94
CA LEU A 68 -3.07 19.38 20.51
C LEU A 68 -4.00 20.60 20.52
#